data_AF-F9DYC2-F1
#
_entry.id   AF-F9DYC2-F1
#
_cell.length_a   1.000
_cell.length_b   1.000
_cell.length_c   1.000
_cell.angle_alpha   90.00
_cell.angle_beta   90.00
_cell.angle_gamma   90.00
#
_symmetry.space_group_name_H-M   'P 1'
#
loop_
_entity.id
_entity.type
_entity.pdbx_description
1 polymer ?
#
loop_
_entity_poly.entity_id
_entity_poly.type
_entity_poly.pdbx_seq_one_letter_code
_entity_poly.pdbx_strand_id
1 'polypeptide(L)'
;GYKFITDLVDFLEFYNRDKFSDFINDLGEYKAKIKLEKNYRELPSFKDILTIKQCLDSWYEEAEKNESEELLKYLPLVLWWNLTTIIPMRIIEFCHIKRNCFSLKDGNYSITFPRMKYHRVGTHRTDIEYDTLPIPKELYDLFQNYLILSEQYGLSNYLISHKVYLHHFGYDKKTYDEDSLFNYHNFNTTIASFFKEIIHEKYNINIVSINKHYRSSYFRRSKGAFISDSATGSIDTMINLGDLRHIAIINMMMQGYDKVEIQRLAGHITEDIQYSYFNHMENWMDIEIQKMEKEFNHYKPINQKFNDNEISLLHPNAQDFFENQSKKNYINKNADEQKQEKYLKLDLGSCMDETMPCPSFNWKHRGCYFCKHWSISNQEIEEKRNHIASDLNLLYEETKGKIKFIQSLFQLQFENSQNVINHTKQDLSSTSKE
;
A
#
# COMPACT_ATOMS: atom_id res chain seq x y z
N GLY A 1 6.49 -25.24 -23.36
CA GLY A 1 7.35 -25.68 -22.25
C GLY A 1 6.61 -25.54 -20.94
N TYR A 2 6.80 -24.42 -20.24
CA TYR A 2 6.28 -24.19 -18.87
C TYR A 2 4.76 -24.34 -18.70
N LYS A 3 3.96 -23.72 -19.59
CA LYS A 3 2.50 -23.81 -19.52
C LYS A 3 1.99 -25.26 -19.70
N PHE A 4 2.55 -25.97 -20.68
CA PHE A 4 2.23 -27.39 -20.90
C PHE A 4 2.56 -28.26 -19.68
N ILE A 5 3.69 -28.02 -19.01
CA ILE A 5 4.07 -28.75 -17.79
C ILE A 5 3.11 -28.40 -16.64
N THR A 6 2.68 -27.15 -16.52
CA THR A 6 1.74 -26.71 -15.48
C THR A 6 0.36 -27.34 -15.71
N ASP A 7 -0.20 -27.21 -16.92
CA ASP A 7 -1.49 -27.79 -17.28
C ASP A 7 -1.49 -29.33 -17.14
N LEU A 8 -0.35 -29.99 -17.39
CA LEU A 8 -0.18 -31.45 -17.24
C LEU A 8 -0.08 -31.87 -15.76
N VAL A 9 0.64 -31.12 -14.92
CA VAL A 9 0.72 -31.38 -13.48
C VAL A 9 -0.66 -31.21 -12.84
N ASP A 10 -1.36 -30.11 -13.14
CA ASP A 10 -2.70 -29.83 -12.61
C ASP A 10 -3.69 -30.93 -13.03
N PHE A 11 -3.60 -31.40 -14.28
CA PHE A 11 -4.40 -32.53 -14.76
C PHE A 11 -4.10 -33.84 -14.03
N LEU A 12 -2.84 -34.17 -13.79
CA LEU A 12 -2.43 -35.42 -13.13
C LEU A 12 -2.76 -35.43 -11.64
N GLU A 13 -2.61 -34.28 -10.96
CA GLU A 13 -3.04 -34.10 -9.58
C GLU A 13 -4.55 -34.28 -9.43
N PHE A 14 -5.34 -33.74 -10.37
CA PHE A 14 -6.79 -33.89 -10.40
C PHE A 14 -7.23 -35.33 -10.75
N TYR A 15 -6.55 -35.98 -11.69
CA TYR A 15 -6.96 -37.28 -12.20
C TYR A 15 -6.66 -38.43 -11.22
N ASN A 16 -5.42 -38.54 -10.72
CA ASN A 16 -5.05 -39.56 -9.73
C ASN A 16 -3.66 -39.30 -9.12
N ARG A 17 -3.58 -38.41 -8.12
CA ARG A 17 -2.33 -38.00 -7.48
C ARG A 17 -1.48 -39.17 -6.97
N ASP A 18 -2.10 -40.15 -6.31
CA ASP A 18 -1.38 -41.25 -5.65
C ASP A 18 -0.68 -42.18 -6.64
N LYS A 19 -1.25 -42.35 -7.84
CA LYS A 19 -0.67 -43.18 -8.90
C LYS A 19 0.48 -42.47 -9.64
N PHE A 20 0.43 -41.14 -9.71
CA PHE A 20 1.35 -40.33 -10.52
C PHE A 20 2.29 -39.47 -9.67
N SER A 21 2.40 -39.74 -8.36
CA SER A 21 3.19 -38.94 -7.42
C SER A 21 4.62 -38.72 -7.90
N ASP A 22 5.27 -39.77 -8.40
CA ASP A 22 6.66 -39.72 -8.84
C ASP A 22 6.80 -38.86 -10.10
N PHE A 23 5.87 -38.98 -11.04
CA PHE A 23 5.86 -38.20 -12.27
C PHE A 23 5.52 -36.73 -12.03
N ILE A 24 4.62 -36.44 -11.08
CA ILE A 24 4.29 -35.09 -10.62
C ILE A 24 5.52 -34.45 -9.97
N ASN A 25 6.23 -35.19 -9.11
CA ASN A 25 7.46 -34.71 -8.47
C ASN A 25 8.56 -34.44 -9.50
N ASP A 26 8.78 -35.33 -10.46
CA ASP A 26 9.76 -35.16 -11.54
C ASP A 26 9.45 -33.93 -12.41
N LEU A 27 8.18 -33.74 -12.78
CA LEU A 27 7.72 -32.57 -13.52
C LEU A 27 7.83 -31.29 -12.67
N GLY A 28 7.60 -31.38 -11.36
CA GLY A 28 7.80 -30.30 -10.40
C GLY A 28 9.27 -29.88 -10.29
N GLU A 29 10.19 -30.83 -10.22
CA GLU A 29 11.63 -30.57 -10.27
C GLU A 29 12.05 -29.97 -11.62
N TYR A 30 11.50 -30.47 -12.72
CA TYR A 30 11.77 -29.94 -14.05
C TYR A 30 11.23 -28.51 -14.20
N LYS A 31 10.05 -28.22 -13.62
CA LYS A 31 9.48 -26.88 -13.49
C LYS A 31 10.38 -25.95 -12.67
N ALA A 32 10.98 -26.44 -11.58
CA ALA A 32 11.94 -25.68 -10.78
C ALA A 32 13.26 -25.41 -11.53
N LYS A 33 13.72 -26.35 -12.36
CA LYS A 33 14.90 -26.20 -13.23
C LYS A 33 14.65 -25.24 -14.40
N ILE A 34 13.42 -25.18 -14.90
CA ILE A 34 12.97 -24.09 -15.79
C ILE A 34 12.76 -22.86 -14.89
N LYS A 35 13.87 -22.23 -14.49
CA LYS A 35 13.86 -20.84 -14.07
C LYS A 35 13.33 -20.03 -15.25
N LEU A 36 12.00 -19.87 -15.33
CA LEU A 36 11.48 -18.62 -15.81
C LEU A 36 11.98 -17.61 -14.80
N GLU A 37 13.13 -17.00 -15.08
CA GLU A 37 13.39 -15.63 -14.68
C GLU A 37 12.25 -14.81 -15.28
N LYS A 38 11.08 -14.87 -14.64
CA LYS A 38 10.10 -13.82 -14.78
C LYS A 38 10.87 -12.62 -14.26
N ASN A 39 11.31 -11.76 -15.19
CA ASN A 39 11.79 -10.43 -14.90
C ASN A 39 10.61 -9.67 -14.28
N TYR A 40 10.37 -9.94 -13.00
CA TYR A 40 9.45 -9.16 -12.21
C TYR A 40 10.03 -7.77 -12.17
N ARG A 41 9.17 -6.81 -12.48
CA ARG A 41 9.60 -5.42 -12.52
C ARG A 41 10.07 -5.02 -11.13
N GLU A 42 11.32 -4.55 -11.03
CA GLU A 42 11.82 -3.97 -9.80
C GLU A 42 11.00 -2.72 -9.47
N LEU A 43 10.44 -2.70 -8.27
CA LEU A 43 9.75 -1.55 -7.73
C LEU A 43 10.79 -0.53 -7.25
N PRO A 44 10.46 0.77 -7.26
CA PRO A 44 11.29 1.76 -6.61
C PRO A 44 11.53 1.38 -5.15
N SER A 45 12.73 1.68 -4.67
CA SER A 45 13.10 1.37 -3.31
C SER A 45 12.26 2.20 -2.32
N PHE A 46 12.02 1.73 -1.09
CA PHE A 46 11.14 2.49 -0.17
C PHE A 46 11.61 3.93 0.07
N LYS A 47 12.89 4.15 0.39
CA LYS A 47 13.52 5.49 0.38
C LYS A 47 13.08 6.35 -0.81
N ASP A 48 13.13 5.82 -2.04
CA ASP A 48 12.73 6.58 -3.22
C ASP A 48 11.23 6.93 -3.16
N ILE A 49 10.37 5.95 -2.84
CA ILE A 49 8.91 6.14 -2.70
C ILE A 49 8.62 7.20 -1.64
N LEU A 50 9.25 7.10 -0.46
CA LEU A 50 9.08 8.03 0.65
C LEU A 50 9.58 9.42 0.28
N THR A 51 10.76 9.53 -0.33
CA THR A 51 11.30 10.81 -0.79
C THR A 51 10.36 11.47 -1.80
N ILE A 52 9.84 10.70 -2.77
CA ILE A 52 8.87 11.19 -3.76
C ILE A 52 7.59 11.66 -3.06
N LYS A 53 7.06 10.89 -2.10
CA LYS A 53 5.84 11.26 -1.36
C LYS A 53 6.05 12.52 -0.53
N GLN A 54 7.16 12.63 0.19
CA GLN A 54 7.50 13.82 0.97
C GLN A 54 7.61 15.06 0.08
N CYS A 55 8.25 14.94 -1.09
CA CYS A 55 8.30 16.04 -2.06
C CYS A 55 6.91 16.43 -2.56
N LEU A 56 6.04 15.44 -2.84
CA LEU A 56 4.67 15.68 -3.30
C LEU A 56 3.83 16.38 -2.23
N ASP A 57 3.93 15.94 -0.97
CA ASP A 57 3.19 16.53 0.15
C ASP A 57 3.68 17.92 0.47
N SER A 58 5.00 18.10 0.59
CA SER A 58 5.61 19.42 0.83
C SER A 58 5.26 20.40 -0.29
N TRP A 59 5.25 19.93 -1.54
CA TRP A 59 4.87 20.77 -2.67
C TRP A 59 3.38 21.13 -2.61
N TYR A 60 2.52 20.16 -2.30
CA TYR A 60 1.07 20.37 -2.22
C TYR A 60 0.72 21.36 -1.11
N GLU A 61 1.25 21.17 0.10
CA GLU A 61 1.02 22.07 1.24
C GLU A 61 1.46 23.50 0.93
N GLU A 62 2.63 23.66 0.30
CA GLU A 62 3.12 24.98 -0.09
C GLU A 62 2.27 25.61 -1.21
N ALA A 63 1.88 24.82 -2.22
CA ALA A 63 1.08 25.28 -3.34
C ALA A 63 -0.33 25.68 -2.91
N GLU A 64 -0.95 24.94 -1.99
CA GLU A 64 -2.26 25.23 -1.41
C GLU A 64 -2.19 26.50 -0.55
N LYS A 65 -1.20 26.60 0.34
CA LYS A 65 -1.03 27.78 1.22
C LYS A 65 -0.79 29.08 0.46
N ASN A 66 -0.07 29.00 -0.66
CA ASN A 66 0.30 30.16 -1.47
C ASN A 66 -0.67 30.43 -2.63
N GLU A 67 -1.78 29.69 -2.73
CA GLU A 67 -2.76 29.79 -3.84
C GLU A 67 -2.07 29.72 -5.22
N SER A 68 -1.10 28.81 -5.36
CA SER A 68 -0.25 28.71 -6.54
C SER A 68 -1.06 28.43 -7.81
N GLU A 69 -0.77 29.15 -8.89
CA GLU A 69 -1.35 28.88 -10.22
C GLU A 69 -1.03 27.45 -10.69
N GLU A 70 0.09 26.87 -10.26
CA GLU A 70 0.53 25.52 -10.62
C GLU A 70 -0.12 24.42 -9.76
N LEU A 71 -0.98 24.77 -8.78
CA LEU A 71 -1.66 23.79 -7.91
C LEU A 71 -2.41 22.75 -8.76
N LEU A 72 -3.24 23.20 -9.70
CA LEU A 72 -4.04 22.31 -10.54
C LEU A 72 -3.23 21.48 -11.53
N LYS A 73 -1.98 21.88 -11.82
CA LYS A 73 -1.09 21.15 -12.73
C LYS A 73 -0.70 19.79 -12.17
N TYR A 74 -0.34 19.70 -10.88
CA TYR A 74 0.13 18.47 -10.25
C TYR A 74 -0.83 17.89 -9.20
N LEU A 75 -1.93 18.56 -8.89
CA LEU A 75 -2.99 18.01 -8.03
C LEU A 75 -3.51 16.64 -8.50
N PRO A 76 -3.61 16.31 -9.81
CA PRO A 76 -3.91 14.94 -10.25
C PRO A 76 -2.96 13.87 -9.69
N LEU A 77 -1.69 14.20 -9.41
CA LEU A 77 -0.72 13.29 -8.80
C LEU A 77 -1.02 13.06 -7.32
N VAL A 78 -1.41 14.11 -6.59
CA VAL A 78 -1.83 14.03 -5.18
C VAL A 78 -3.09 13.17 -5.06
N LEU A 79 -4.08 13.39 -5.93
CA LEU A 79 -5.31 12.61 -5.99
C LEU A 79 -5.03 11.13 -6.30
N TRP A 80 -4.18 10.88 -7.29
CA TRP A 80 -3.74 9.54 -7.65
C TRP A 80 -3.02 8.85 -6.49
N TRP A 81 -2.13 9.56 -5.81
CA TRP A 81 -1.39 8.99 -4.68
C TRP A 81 -2.31 8.59 -3.54
N ASN A 82 -3.19 9.50 -3.12
CA ASN A 82 -4.06 9.27 -1.98
C ASN A 82 -5.16 8.23 -2.25
N LEU A 83 -5.64 8.12 -3.49
CA LEU A 83 -6.67 7.13 -3.83
C LEU A 83 -6.07 5.75 -4.12
N THR A 84 -5.02 5.68 -4.94
CA THR A 84 -4.54 4.39 -5.47
C THR A 84 -3.61 3.60 -4.55
N THR A 85 -3.14 4.23 -3.47
CA THR A 85 -2.45 3.55 -2.35
C THR A 85 -3.42 2.89 -1.37
N ILE A 86 -4.69 3.29 -1.37
CA ILE A 86 -5.78 2.71 -0.58
C ILE A 86 -6.54 1.68 -1.41
N ILE A 87 -6.97 2.07 -2.61
CA ILE A 87 -7.73 1.20 -3.52
C ILE A 87 -6.79 0.75 -4.65
N PRO A 88 -6.47 -0.56 -4.74
CA PRO A 88 -5.56 -1.10 -5.75
C PRO A 88 -6.17 -1.05 -7.15
N MET A 89 -6.13 0.10 -7.80
CA MET A 89 -6.70 0.32 -9.14
C MET A 89 -5.62 0.52 -10.20
N ARG A 90 -5.93 0.19 -11.44
CA ARG A 90 -5.07 0.48 -12.59
C ARG A 90 -5.15 1.98 -12.88
N ILE A 91 -4.06 2.56 -13.37
CA ILE A 91 -4.06 3.98 -13.75
C ILE A 91 -5.13 4.32 -14.81
N ILE A 92 -5.42 3.37 -15.72
CA ILE A 92 -6.45 3.59 -16.72
C ILE A 92 -7.84 3.66 -16.08
N GLU A 93 -8.10 2.89 -15.01
CA GLU A 93 -9.34 2.95 -14.24
C GLU A 93 -9.42 4.31 -13.53
N PHE A 94 -8.33 4.76 -12.90
CA PHE A 94 -8.24 6.09 -12.28
C PHE A 94 -8.57 7.22 -13.27
N CYS A 95 -8.00 7.17 -14.48
CA CYS A 95 -8.26 8.17 -15.52
C CYS A 95 -9.74 8.20 -15.97
N HIS A 96 -10.44 7.05 -15.92
CA HIS A 96 -11.83 6.92 -16.36
C HIS A 96 -12.85 7.17 -15.25
N ILE A 97 -12.42 7.53 -14.03
CA ILE A 97 -13.35 7.91 -12.96
C ILE A 97 -14.19 9.10 -13.46
N LYS A 98 -15.52 8.98 -13.33
CA LYS A 98 -16.46 10.01 -13.76
C LYS A 98 -16.48 11.18 -12.79
N ARG A 99 -16.83 12.37 -13.27
CA ARG A 99 -16.85 13.59 -12.43
C ARG A 99 -17.88 13.50 -11.30
N ASN A 100 -19.01 12.84 -11.55
CA ASN A 100 -20.08 12.57 -10.58
C ASN A 100 -19.88 11.24 -9.81
N CYS A 101 -18.64 10.85 -9.51
CA CYS A 101 -18.33 9.57 -8.88
C CYS A 101 -18.67 9.48 -7.39
N PHE A 102 -18.83 10.62 -6.70
CA PHE A 102 -19.04 10.61 -5.25
C PHE A 102 -20.51 10.56 -4.86
N SER A 103 -20.80 9.86 -3.77
CA SER A 103 -22.12 9.81 -3.16
C SER A 103 -22.03 9.90 -1.65
N LEU A 104 -22.98 10.61 -1.03
CA LEU A 104 -23.19 10.66 0.40
C LEU A 104 -24.43 9.83 0.73
N LYS A 105 -24.27 8.76 1.53
CA LYS A 105 -25.38 7.94 2.03
C LYS A 105 -25.21 7.72 3.52
N ASP A 106 -26.23 8.07 4.31
CA ASP A 106 -26.26 7.83 5.76
C ASP A 106 -25.03 8.37 6.51
N GLY A 107 -24.50 9.52 6.09
CA GLY A 107 -23.30 10.14 6.66
C GLY A 107 -21.97 9.52 6.21
N ASN A 108 -21.99 8.47 5.38
CA ASN A 108 -20.82 7.83 4.81
C ASN A 108 -20.51 8.38 3.41
N TYR A 109 -19.25 8.74 3.18
CA TYR A 109 -18.73 9.16 1.88
C TYR A 109 -18.30 7.95 1.08
N SER A 110 -18.66 7.89 -0.20
CA SER A 110 -18.26 6.79 -1.09
C SER A 110 -17.84 7.30 -2.45
N ILE A 111 -16.96 6.54 -3.11
CA ILE A 111 -16.52 6.78 -4.48
C ILE A 111 -16.93 5.60 -5.37
N THR A 112 -17.47 5.92 -6.53
CA THR A 112 -17.81 4.97 -7.59
C THR A 112 -16.81 5.08 -8.74
N PHE A 113 -16.16 3.99 -9.11
CA PHE A 113 -15.07 4.00 -10.08
C PHE A 113 -15.13 2.77 -11.01
N PRO A 114 -14.59 2.90 -12.23
CA PRO A 114 -14.65 1.83 -13.21
C PRO A 114 -13.65 0.71 -12.87
N ARG A 115 -14.01 -0.51 -13.27
CA ARG A 115 -13.20 -1.73 -13.16
C ARG A 115 -13.08 -2.34 -14.54
N MET A 116 -11.86 -2.44 -15.04
CA MET A 116 -11.59 -3.01 -16.35
C MET A 116 -11.10 -4.45 -16.15
N LYS A 117 -12.02 -5.42 -16.05
CA LYS A 117 -11.70 -6.80 -15.70
C LYS A 117 -11.03 -7.59 -16.83
N TYR A 118 -11.37 -7.33 -18.10
CA TYR A 118 -10.92 -8.19 -19.20
C TYR A 118 -9.59 -7.73 -19.84
N HIS A 119 -8.71 -8.70 -20.13
CA HIS A 119 -7.72 -8.51 -21.18
C HIS A 119 -8.46 -8.14 -22.45
N ARG A 120 -8.16 -6.96 -23.00
CA ARG A 120 -8.84 -6.34 -24.13
C ARG A 120 -8.69 -7.17 -25.42
N VAL A 121 -9.35 -8.31 -25.50
CA VAL A 121 -9.34 -9.23 -26.64
C VAL A 121 -10.79 -9.42 -27.09
N GLY A 122 -11.07 -9.14 -28.36
CA GLY A 122 -12.36 -9.41 -28.98
C GLY A 122 -13.53 -8.59 -28.43
N THR A 123 -14.67 -9.25 -28.22
CA THR A 123 -16.00 -8.68 -27.95
C THR A 123 -16.15 -8.01 -26.57
N HIS A 124 -15.28 -8.31 -25.61
CA HIS A 124 -15.33 -7.78 -24.23
C HIS A 124 -14.47 -6.52 -24.01
N ARG A 125 -13.99 -5.89 -25.10
CA ARG A 125 -13.07 -4.74 -25.04
C ARG A 125 -13.69 -3.49 -24.40
N THR A 126 -15.02 -3.40 -24.39
CA THR A 126 -15.81 -2.25 -23.92
C THR A 126 -16.50 -2.48 -22.59
N ASP A 127 -16.40 -3.68 -22.02
CA ASP A 127 -17.10 -4.00 -20.77
C ASP A 127 -16.41 -3.27 -19.61
N ILE A 128 -17.11 -2.26 -19.08
CA ILE A 128 -16.71 -1.50 -17.90
C ILE A 128 -17.72 -1.80 -16.82
N GLU A 129 -17.25 -2.43 -15.75
CA GLU A 129 -18.02 -2.56 -14.52
C GLU A 129 -17.72 -1.38 -13.61
N TYR A 130 -18.58 -1.11 -12.64
CA TYR A 130 -18.38 -0.07 -11.64
C TYR A 130 -18.43 -0.68 -10.25
N ASP A 131 -17.44 -0.34 -9.43
CA ASP A 131 -17.43 -0.64 -8.00
C ASP A 131 -17.65 0.65 -7.22
N THR A 132 -18.31 0.53 -6.06
CA THR A 132 -18.47 1.62 -5.09
C THR A 132 -17.86 1.21 -3.77
N LEU A 133 -16.96 2.03 -3.24
CA LEU A 133 -16.32 1.80 -1.94
C LEU A 133 -16.45 3.03 -1.03
N PRO A 134 -16.57 2.82 0.29
CA PRO A 134 -16.51 3.91 1.25
C PRO A 134 -15.10 4.52 1.26
N ILE A 135 -15.02 5.84 1.47
CA ILE A 135 -13.76 6.58 1.57
C ILE A 135 -13.76 7.49 2.81
N PRO A 136 -12.57 7.79 3.38
CA PRO A 136 -12.43 8.78 4.44
C PRO A 136 -12.95 10.16 4.00
N LYS A 137 -13.47 10.93 4.95
CA LYS A 137 -13.96 12.28 4.70
C LYS A 137 -12.87 13.19 4.14
N GLU A 138 -11.66 13.07 4.66
CA GLU A 138 -10.49 13.86 4.24
C GLU A 138 -10.18 13.62 2.76
N LEU A 139 -10.31 12.38 2.31
CA LEU A 139 -10.12 12.03 0.91
C LEU A 139 -11.25 12.62 0.05
N TYR A 140 -12.50 12.49 0.50
CA TYR A 140 -13.64 13.10 -0.18
C TYR A 140 -13.46 14.61 -0.33
N ASP A 141 -13.11 15.31 0.75
CA ASP A 141 -12.91 16.76 0.78
C ASP A 141 -11.80 17.20 -0.19
N LEU A 142 -10.68 16.46 -0.23
CA LEU A 142 -9.58 16.70 -1.19
C LEU A 142 -10.06 16.62 -2.65
N PHE A 143 -10.86 15.62 -2.98
CA PHE A 143 -11.41 15.49 -4.33
C PHE A 143 -12.47 16.56 -4.65
N GLN A 144 -13.31 16.92 -3.68
CA GLN A 144 -14.27 18.02 -3.85
C GLN A 144 -13.56 19.36 -4.10
N ASN A 145 -12.47 19.63 -3.38
CA ASN A 145 -11.66 20.82 -3.60
C ASN A 145 -11.14 20.89 -5.05
N TYR A 146 -10.58 19.78 -5.56
CA TYR A 146 -10.16 19.71 -6.97
C TYR A 146 -11.32 19.93 -7.95
N LEU A 147 -12.49 19.35 -7.68
CA LEU A 147 -13.66 19.53 -8.52
C LEU A 147 -14.02 21.02 -8.63
N ILE A 148 -14.13 21.72 -7.50
CA ILE A 148 -14.44 23.16 -7.44
C ILE A 148 -13.38 23.98 -8.19
N LEU A 149 -12.10 23.79 -7.86
CA LEU A 149 -11.01 24.57 -8.48
C LEU A 149 -10.90 24.35 -10.00
N SER A 150 -11.25 23.16 -10.48
CA SER A 150 -11.19 22.82 -11.91
C SER A 150 -12.37 23.36 -12.74
N GLU A 151 -13.45 23.84 -12.12
CA GLU A 151 -14.65 24.34 -12.83
C GLU A 151 -14.35 25.54 -13.74
N GLN A 152 -13.40 26.39 -13.35
CA GLN A 152 -13.01 27.56 -14.13
C GLN A 152 -12.47 27.22 -15.54
N TYR A 153 -12.05 25.97 -15.77
CA TYR A 153 -11.57 25.49 -17.08
C TYR A 153 -12.67 24.85 -17.94
N GLY A 154 -13.91 24.83 -17.44
CA GLY A 154 -15.09 24.34 -18.14
C GLY A 154 -15.49 22.89 -17.80
N LEU A 155 -16.63 22.46 -18.36
CA LEU A 155 -17.25 21.16 -18.08
C LEU A 155 -16.36 19.99 -18.52
N SER A 156 -16.39 18.91 -17.73
CA SER A 156 -15.65 17.65 -17.94
C SER A 156 -16.51 16.49 -17.45
N ASN A 157 -16.61 15.41 -18.23
CA ASN A 157 -17.32 14.20 -17.83
C ASN A 157 -16.48 13.28 -16.93
N TYR A 158 -15.18 13.54 -16.84
CA TYR A 158 -14.22 12.80 -16.03
C TYR A 158 -13.77 13.59 -14.81
N LEU A 159 -13.41 12.87 -13.75
CA LEU A 159 -12.93 13.41 -12.49
C LEU A 159 -11.72 14.30 -12.72
N ILE A 160 -10.69 13.77 -13.40
CA ILE A 160 -9.51 14.55 -13.80
C ILE A 160 -9.81 15.28 -15.11
N SER A 161 -9.75 16.61 -15.08
CA SER A 161 -10.10 17.44 -16.22
C SER A 161 -8.97 17.47 -17.26
N HIS A 162 -9.25 17.00 -18.47
CA HIS A 162 -8.32 17.15 -19.60
C HIS A 162 -8.09 18.63 -19.97
N LYS A 163 -9.09 19.50 -19.76
CA LYS A 163 -8.97 20.95 -20.03
C LYS A 163 -7.95 21.61 -19.10
N VAL A 164 -7.94 21.22 -17.82
CA VAL A 164 -6.89 21.65 -16.87
C VAL A 164 -5.51 21.23 -17.35
N TYR A 165 -5.35 19.96 -17.75
CA TYR A 165 -4.07 19.49 -18.29
C TYR A 165 -3.61 20.31 -19.50
N LEU A 166 -4.49 20.57 -20.46
CA LEU A 166 -4.14 21.35 -21.65
C LEU A 166 -3.77 22.79 -21.33
N HIS A 167 -4.36 23.38 -20.28
CA HIS A 167 -4.00 24.72 -19.84
C HIS A 167 -2.52 24.80 -19.41
N HIS A 168 -2.02 23.79 -18.69
CA HIS A 168 -0.63 23.79 -18.19
C HIS A 168 0.39 23.15 -19.14
N PHE A 169 -0.01 22.19 -19.97
CA PHE A 169 0.90 21.38 -20.80
C PHE A 169 0.69 21.55 -22.31
N GLY A 170 -0.44 22.12 -22.74
CA GLY A 170 -0.80 22.25 -24.14
C GLY A 170 -0.23 23.51 -24.80
N TYR A 171 0.04 23.43 -26.11
CA TYR A 171 0.43 24.58 -26.94
C TYR A 171 -0.76 25.22 -27.67
N ASP A 172 -1.89 24.52 -27.78
CA ASP A 172 -3.01 24.87 -28.67
C ASP A 172 -4.33 24.75 -27.90
N LYS A 173 -4.99 25.88 -27.64
CA LYS A 173 -6.26 25.99 -26.89
C LYS A 173 -7.46 25.60 -27.75
N LYS A 174 -7.37 24.51 -28.51
CA LYS A 174 -8.51 24.01 -29.29
C LYS A 174 -9.66 23.68 -28.33
N THR A 175 -10.89 23.88 -28.80
CA THR A 175 -12.10 23.53 -28.06
C THR A 175 -12.22 22.01 -28.01
N TYR A 176 -11.76 21.44 -26.89
CA TYR A 176 -11.97 20.04 -26.57
C TYR A 176 -13.32 19.84 -25.91
N ASP A 177 -14.02 18.78 -26.31
CA ASP A 177 -15.32 18.41 -25.79
C ASP A 177 -15.23 17.89 -24.34
N GLU A 178 -16.35 17.91 -23.63
CA GLU A 178 -16.52 17.45 -22.25
C GLU A 178 -16.15 15.97 -22.06
N ASP A 179 -16.19 15.19 -23.14
CA ASP A 179 -15.78 13.78 -23.21
C ASP A 179 -14.27 13.56 -23.41
N SER A 180 -13.47 14.63 -23.44
CA SER A 180 -12.02 14.51 -23.58
C SER A 180 -11.38 13.90 -22.33
N LEU A 181 -10.75 12.74 -22.50
CA LEU A 181 -10.15 11.97 -21.40
C LEU A 181 -8.71 12.42 -21.13
N PHE A 182 -8.41 12.73 -19.86
CA PHE A 182 -7.03 12.76 -19.36
C PHE A 182 -6.47 11.33 -19.36
N ASN A 183 -5.64 11.01 -20.35
CA ASN A 183 -5.25 9.63 -20.65
C ASN A 183 -3.89 9.25 -20.04
N TYR A 184 -3.49 7.99 -20.23
CA TYR A 184 -2.21 7.45 -19.75
C TYR A 184 -0.98 8.26 -20.21
N HIS A 185 -1.00 8.80 -21.43
CA HIS A 185 0.09 9.61 -21.95
C HIS A 185 0.13 10.97 -21.26
N ASN A 186 -1.02 11.62 -21.07
CA ASN A 186 -1.09 12.87 -20.32
C ASN A 186 -0.55 12.69 -18.90
N PHE A 187 -0.95 11.60 -18.23
CA PHE A 187 -0.47 11.26 -16.89
C PHE A 187 1.05 11.08 -16.85
N ASN A 188 1.62 10.30 -17.78
CA ASN A 188 3.08 10.14 -17.85
C ASN A 188 3.82 11.46 -18.04
N THR A 189 3.28 12.36 -18.86
CA THR A 189 3.86 13.71 -19.04
C THR A 189 3.79 14.51 -17.74
N THR A 190 2.66 14.46 -17.02
CA THR A 190 2.52 15.13 -15.72
C THR A 190 3.52 14.61 -14.69
N ILE A 191 3.70 13.28 -14.56
CA ILE A 191 4.72 12.70 -13.66
C ILE A 191 6.13 13.11 -14.11
N ALA A 192 6.44 12.98 -15.40
CA ALA A 192 7.77 13.32 -15.90
C ALA A 192 8.13 14.79 -15.63
N SER A 193 7.18 15.70 -15.83
CA SER A 193 7.32 17.12 -15.51
C SER A 193 7.48 17.36 -14.01
N PHE A 194 6.70 16.67 -13.15
CA PHE A 194 6.86 16.76 -11.70
C PHE A 194 8.26 16.35 -11.22
N PHE A 195 8.81 15.24 -11.74
CA PHE A 195 10.16 14.81 -11.40
C PHE A 195 11.23 15.84 -11.79
N LYS A 196 11.05 16.51 -12.93
CA LYS A 196 11.99 17.51 -13.40
C LYS A 196 11.83 18.83 -12.65
N GLU A 197 10.64 19.42 -12.66
CA GLU A 197 10.39 20.78 -12.19
C GLU A 197 10.32 20.84 -10.65
N ILE A 198 9.76 19.82 -10.01
CA ILE A 198 9.55 19.84 -8.56
C ILE A 198 10.68 19.09 -7.86
N ILE A 199 10.88 17.80 -8.15
CA ILE A 199 11.87 16.99 -7.42
C ILE A 199 13.30 17.48 -7.73
N HIS A 200 13.65 17.63 -9.00
CA HIS A 200 15.00 18.03 -9.36
C HIS A 200 15.23 19.54 -9.26
N GLU A 201 14.43 20.37 -9.92
CA GLU A 201 14.70 21.82 -9.99
C GLU A 201 14.34 22.56 -8.69
N LYS A 202 13.18 22.28 -8.09
CA LYS A 202 12.76 22.95 -6.85
C LYS A 202 13.41 22.39 -5.59
N TYR A 203 13.37 21.07 -5.38
CA TYR A 203 13.92 20.43 -4.18
C TYR A 203 15.40 20.06 -4.29
N ASN A 204 16.00 20.23 -5.47
CA ASN A 204 17.41 19.95 -5.72
C ASN A 204 17.79 18.50 -5.39
N ILE A 205 16.93 17.54 -5.75
CA ILE A 205 17.17 16.11 -5.57
C ILE A 205 17.64 15.50 -6.89
N ASN A 206 18.70 14.70 -6.83
CA ASN A 206 19.24 14.01 -7.99
C ASN A 206 18.35 12.84 -8.41
N ILE A 207 18.18 12.63 -9.70
CA ILE A 207 17.51 11.47 -10.29
C ILE A 207 18.57 10.69 -11.05
N VAL A 208 19.05 9.60 -10.45
CA VAL A 208 20.21 8.84 -10.93
C VAL A 208 19.91 8.10 -12.23
N SER A 209 18.67 7.65 -12.41
CA SER A 209 18.24 6.95 -13.62
C SER A 209 16.84 7.37 -14.04
N ILE A 210 16.74 7.95 -15.23
CA ILE A 210 15.45 8.27 -15.84
C ILE A 210 14.85 7.01 -16.46
N ASN A 211 13.64 6.64 -16.01
CA ASN A 211 12.92 5.48 -16.56
C ASN A 211 12.62 5.66 -18.05
N LYS A 212 12.75 4.59 -18.85
CA LYS A 212 12.46 4.57 -20.29
C LYS A 212 11.10 5.17 -20.62
N HIS A 213 10.09 4.94 -19.78
CA HIS A 213 8.73 5.45 -19.98
C HIS A 213 8.63 6.98 -19.98
N TYR A 214 9.54 7.67 -19.28
CA TYR A 214 9.55 9.12 -19.17
C TYR A 214 10.53 9.79 -20.14
N ARG A 215 11.45 9.04 -20.74
CA ARG A 215 12.48 9.58 -21.65
C ARG A 215 11.88 10.34 -22.83
N SER A 216 10.73 9.90 -23.36
CA SER A 216 10.05 10.60 -24.46
C SER A 216 9.52 11.98 -24.06
N SER A 217 9.27 12.21 -22.78
CA SER A 217 8.80 13.49 -22.24
C SER A 217 9.95 14.48 -22.02
N TYR A 218 11.20 14.02 -22.10
CA TYR A 218 12.38 14.86 -22.02
C TYR A 218 12.99 15.01 -23.44
N PHE A 219 13.55 16.19 -23.74
CA PHE A 219 14.14 16.45 -25.06
C PHE A 219 15.18 15.38 -25.43
N ARG A 220 15.29 15.03 -26.71
CA ARG A 220 16.19 13.97 -27.27
C ARG A 220 17.68 14.02 -26.85
N ARG A 221 18.13 15.08 -26.16
CA ARG A 221 19.49 15.28 -25.64
C ARG A 221 19.60 15.21 -24.11
N SER A 222 18.50 15.01 -23.38
CA SER A 222 18.55 14.91 -21.92
C SER A 222 19.32 13.66 -21.51
N LYS A 223 20.35 13.87 -20.67
CA LYS A 223 21.16 12.83 -20.02
C LYS A 223 20.24 11.78 -19.40
N GLY A 224 20.67 10.52 -19.32
CA GLY A 224 19.90 9.43 -18.68
C GLY A 224 19.65 9.62 -17.18
N ALA A 225 19.98 10.78 -16.63
CA ALA A 225 19.94 11.17 -15.23
C ALA A 225 19.78 12.70 -15.13
N PHE A 226 19.18 13.18 -14.04
CA PHE A 226 19.22 14.59 -13.64
C PHE A 226 20.14 14.72 -12.43
N ILE A 227 21.34 15.29 -12.64
CA ILE A 227 22.39 15.37 -11.63
C ILE A 227 22.83 16.82 -11.47
N SER A 228 22.87 17.25 -10.22
CA SER A 228 23.45 18.50 -9.72
C SER A 228 24.50 18.16 -8.66
N ASP A 229 25.64 18.85 -8.70
CA ASP A 229 26.75 18.64 -7.76
C ASP A 229 26.41 19.11 -6.33
N SER A 230 25.41 19.99 -6.19
CA SER A 230 24.96 20.55 -4.91
C SER A 230 23.66 19.92 -4.38
N ALA A 231 23.26 18.77 -4.91
CA ALA A 231 21.98 18.15 -4.57
C ALA A 231 21.86 17.77 -3.09
N THR A 232 20.66 17.95 -2.53
CA THR A 232 20.33 17.65 -1.14
C THR A 232 20.09 16.16 -0.88
N GLY A 233 19.80 15.41 -1.94
CA GLY A 233 19.56 13.97 -1.89
C GLY A 233 19.54 13.35 -3.28
N SER A 234 19.23 12.05 -3.34
CA SER A 234 19.09 11.33 -4.60
C SER A 234 17.98 10.29 -4.54
N ILE A 235 17.32 10.12 -5.68
CA ILE A 235 16.39 9.04 -6.00
C ILE A 235 17.04 8.17 -7.07
N ASP A 236 17.14 6.88 -6.78
CA ASP A 236 17.74 5.91 -7.71
C ASP A 236 16.74 5.48 -8.77
N THR A 237 15.49 5.24 -8.35
CA THR A 237 14.42 4.74 -9.21
C THR A 237 13.19 5.63 -9.17
N MET A 238 12.76 6.12 -10.35
CA MET A 238 11.50 6.84 -10.49
C MET A 238 10.30 5.90 -10.37
N ILE A 239 9.23 6.38 -9.72
CA ILE A 239 7.94 5.67 -9.67
C ILE A 239 7.26 5.63 -11.04
N ASN A 240 6.63 4.52 -11.38
CA ASN A 240 5.75 4.38 -12.54
C ASN A 240 4.28 4.32 -12.14
N LEU A 241 3.41 4.57 -13.12
CA LEU A 241 1.95 4.58 -12.96
C LEU A 241 1.36 3.29 -12.39
N GLY A 242 2.05 2.16 -12.53
CA GLY A 242 1.62 0.87 -11.95
C GLY A 242 2.01 0.68 -10.49
N ASP A 243 2.99 1.42 -9.96
CA ASP A 243 3.64 1.05 -8.70
C ASP A 243 2.76 1.28 -7.49
N LEU A 244 1.93 2.33 -7.49
CA LEU A 244 1.02 2.58 -6.37
C LEU A 244 -0.02 1.47 -6.19
N ARG A 245 -0.45 0.83 -7.29
CA ARG A 245 -1.30 -0.37 -7.21
C ARG A 245 -0.57 -1.52 -6.51
N HIS A 246 0.72 -1.71 -6.79
CA HIS A 246 1.53 -2.73 -6.12
C HIS A 246 1.68 -2.39 -4.63
N ILE A 247 1.92 -1.12 -4.29
CA ILE A 247 2.02 -0.64 -2.91
C ILE A 247 0.71 -0.84 -2.17
N ALA A 248 -0.44 -0.54 -2.77
CA ALA A 248 -1.75 -0.79 -2.14
C ALA A 248 -1.95 -2.28 -1.83
N ILE A 249 -1.53 -3.16 -2.73
CA ILE A 249 -1.60 -4.61 -2.52
C ILE A 249 -0.70 -5.02 -1.35
N ILE A 250 0.53 -4.52 -1.29
CA ILE A 250 1.47 -4.76 -0.19
C ILE A 250 0.87 -4.25 1.14
N ASN A 251 0.29 -3.06 1.15
CA ASN A 251 -0.36 -2.48 2.34
C ASN A 251 -1.50 -3.36 2.86
N MET A 252 -2.38 -3.85 1.98
CA MET A 252 -3.46 -4.75 2.37
C MET A 252 -2.92 -6.08 2.93
N MET A 253 -1.90 -6.65 2.30
CA MET A 253 -1.24 -7.86 2.80
C MET A 253 -0.64 -7.63 4.20
N MET A 254 0.01 -6.49 4.45
CA MET A 254 0.56 -6.13 5.77
C MET A 254 -0.51 -5.95 6.84
N GLN A 255 -1.68 -5.44 6.44
CA GLN A 255 -2.85 -5.31 7.32
C GLN A 255 -3.54 -6.66 7.61
N GLY A 256 -3.12 -7.74 6.93
CA GLY A 256 -3.61 -9.09 7.16
C GLY A 256 -4.87 -9.45 6.36
N TYR A 257 -5.17 -8.71 5.28
CA TYR A 257 -6.28 -9.05 4.38
C TYR A 257 -6.06 -10.41 3.73
N ASP A 258 -7.16 -11.14 3.52
CA ASP A 258 -7.08 -12.45 2.87
C ASP A 258 -6.70 -12.32 1.38
N LYS A 259 -6.03 -13.36 0.86
CA LYS A 259 -5.58 -13.42 -0.53
C LYS A 259 -6.75 -13.21 -1.51
N VAL A 260 -7.91 -13.81 -1.24
CA VAL A 260 -9.10 -13.73 -2.10
C VAL A 260 -9.71 -12.32 -2.04
N GLU A 261 -9.71 -11.69 -0.86
CA GLU A 261 -10.18 -10.31 -0.70
C GLU A 261 -9.30 -9.34 -1.48
N ILE A 262 -7.97 -9.46 -1.35
CA ILE A 262 -7.00 -8.67 -2.11
C ILE A 262 -7.20 -8.90 -3.61
N GLN A 263 -7.46 -10.14 -4.03
CA GLN A 263 -7.70 -10.47 -5.43
C GLN A 263 -8.95 -9.76 -5.96
N ARG A 264 -10.03 -9.79 -5.19
CA ARG A 264 -11.29 -9.12 -5.49
C ARG A 264 -11.10 -7.60 -5.54
N LEU A 265 -10.46 -7.02 -4.53
CA LEU A 265 -10.21 -5.58 -4.41
C LEU A 265 -9.25 -5.07 -5.49
N ALA A 266 -8.26 -5.85 -5.89
CA ALA A 266 -7.38 -5.52 -7.01
C ALA A 266 -8.03 -5.79 -8.39
N GLY A 267 -9.06 -6.63 -8.47
CA GLY A 267 -9.67 -7.00 -9.74
C GLY A 267 -8.75 -7.90 -10.57
N HIS A 268 -8.08 -8.84 -9.90
CA HIS A 268 -7.31 -9.91 -10.53
C HIS A 268 -8.21 -11.10 -10.84
N ILE A 269 -8.08 -11.68 -12.04
CA ILE A 269 -8.83 -12.89 -12.43
C ILE A 269 -8.04 -14.16 -12.08
N THR A 270 -6.70 -14.09 -12.02
CA THR A 270 -5.82 -15.24 -11.79
C THR A 270 -4.91 -15.05 -10.58
N GLU A 271 -4.63 -16.14 -9.87
CA GLU A 271 -3.80 -16.15 -8.65
C GLU A 271 -2.30 -15.92 -8.92
N ASP A 272 -1.81 -16.22 -10.13
CA ASP A 272 -0.39 -16.13 -10.52
C ASP A 272 0.21 -14.72 -10.39
N ILE A 273 -0.63 -13.68 -10.45
CA ILE A 273 -0.20 -12.29 -10.30
C ILE A 273 0.19 -12.01 -8.84
N GLN A 274 -0.38 -12.75 -7.87
CA GLN A 274 -0.19 -12.48 -6.45
C GLN A 274 1.14 -12.97 -5.87
N TYR A 275 1.69 -14.07 -6.36
CA TYR A 275 3.02 -14.56 -5.94
C TYR A 275 4.13 -13.54 -6.21
N SER A 276 4.00 -12.75 -7.29
CA SER A 276 4.91 -11.64 -7.57
C SER A 276 4.88 -10.59 -6.46
N TYR A 277 3.71 -10.29 -5.88
CA TYR A 277 3.59 -9.30 -4.81
C TYR A 277 4.14 -9.82 -3.47
N PHE A 278 3.98 -11.11 -3.17
CA PHE A 278 4.60 -11.72 -1.99
C PHE A 278 6.13 -11.64 -2.06
N ASN A 279 6.73 -11.98 -3.21
CA ASN A 279 8.16 -11.81 -3.40
C ASN A 279 8.60 -10.34 -3.31
N HIS A 280 7.77 -9.40 -3.79
CA HIS A 280 8.05 -7.98 -3.58
C HIS A 280 7.89 -7.55 -2.13
N MET A 281 6.95 -8.12 -1.38
CA MET A 281 6.74 -7.85 0.04
C MET A 281 7.92 -8.32 0.89
N GLU A 282 8.42 -9.54 0.68
CA GLU A 282 9.60 -10.04 1.39
C GLU A 282 10.82 -9.14 1.12
N ASN A 283 11.09 -8.86 -0.16
CA ASN A 283 12.15 -7.92 -0.55
C ASN A 283 11.91 -6.48 -0.02
N TRP A 284 10.65 -6.04 0.05
CA TRP A 284 10.27 -4.70 0.53
C TRP A 284 10.45 -4.58 2.04
N MET A 285 10.06 -5.60 2.81
CA MET A 285 10.33 -5.69 4.25
C MET A 285 11.84 -5.66 4.46
N ASP A 286 12.61 -6.47 3.76
CA ASP A 286 14.07 -6.53 3.90
C ASP A 286 14.76 -5.19 3.56
N ILE A 287 14.30 -4.47 2.54
CA ILE A 287 14.84 -3.14 2.17
C ILE A 287 14.45 -2.06 3.19
N GLU A 288 13.24 -2.13 3.74
CA GLU A 288 12.74 -1.16 4.72
C GLU A 288 13.48 -1.30 6.05
N ILE A 289 13.69 -2.54 6.46
CA ILE A 289 14.55 -2.92 7.56
C ILE A 289 15.94 -2.31 7.39
N GLN A 290 16.58 -2.49 6.23
CA GLN A 290 17.92 -1.95 5.94
C GLN A 290 18.01 -0.42 5.88
N LYS A 291 16.88 0.28 5.65
CA LYS A 291 16.83 1.75 5.56
C LYS A 291 16.46 2.40 6.88
N MET A 292 15.49 1.83 7.60
CA MET A 292 15.23 2.17 9.00
C MET A 292 16.51 2.01 9.83
N GLU A 293 17.28 0.95 9.59
CA GLU A 293 18.63 0.77 10.13
C GLU A 293 19.56 1.97 9.85
N LYS A 294 19.58 2.52 8.63
CA LYS A 294 20.46 3.65 8.26
C LYS A 294 19.98 4.99 8.81
N GLU A 295 18.66 5.22 8.83
CA GLU A 295 18.05 6.47 9.32
C GLU A 295 18.06 6.55 10.85
N PHE A 296 17.85 5.42 11.55
CA PHE A 296 17.94 5.35 13.01
C PHE A 296 19.37 5.59 13.52
N ASN A 297 20.38 5.15 12.74
CA ASN A 297 21.80 5.44 12.99
C ASN A 297 22.17 6.93 12.87
N HIS A 298 21.36 7.73 12.15
CA HIS A 298 21.56 9.19 12.04
C HIS A 298 20.90 9.96 13.19
N TYR A 299 19.97 9.36 13.95
CA TYR A 299 19.03 10.08 14.81
C TYR A 299 19.07 9.77 16.32
N LYS A 300 20.02 8.97 16.84
CA LYS A 300 20.19 8.85 18.31
C LYS A 300 21.56 9.25 18.87
N PRO A 301 21.59 10.13 19.90
CA PRO A 301 22.67 10.12 20.86
C PRO A 301 22.68 8.79 21.62
N ILE A 302 23.89 8.33 21.87
CA ILE A 302 24.29 7.13 22.60
C ILE A 302 23.50 7.04 23.93
N ASN A 303 22.82 5.90 24.19
CA ASN A 303 22.23 5.45 25.48
C ASN A 303 20.70 5.47 25.69
N GLN A 304 19.91 4.84 24.82
CA GLN A 304 18.62 4.25 25.27
C GLN A 304 18.41 2.89 24.60
N LYS A 305 18.86 1.84 25.28
CA LYS A 305 18.35 0.47 25.08
C LYS A 305 16.99 0.40 25.77
N PHE A 306 15.94 0.05 25.03
CA PHE A 306 14.70 -0.42 25.67
C PHE A 306 15.05 -1.70 26.42
N ASN A 307 14.74 -1.73 27.71
CA ASN A 307 15.13 -2.84 28.59
C ASN A 307 14.11 -3.98 28.39
N ASP A 308 14.55 -5.24 28.32
CA ASP A 308 13.65 -6.40 28.12
C ASP A 308 12.53 -6.51 29.18
N ASN A 309 12.73 -5.86 30.32
CA ASN A 309 11.73 -5.72 31.39
C ASN A 309 10.54 -4.83 30.98
N GLU A 310 10.69 -3.89 30.05
CA GLU A 310 9.60 -3.01 29.57
C GLU A 310 8.70 -3.70 28.54
N ILE A 311 9.21 -4.68 27.80
CA ILE A 311 8.40 -5.49 26.87
C ILE A 311 7.61 -6.56 27.61
N SER A 312 8.13 -7.05 28.74
CA SER A 312 7.36 -7.92 29.64
C SER A 312 6.21 -7.18 30.32
N LEU A 313 6.30 -5.85 30.47
CA LEU A 313 5.22 -4.98 30.97
C LEU A 313 4.10 -4.74 29.93
N LEU A 314 4.31 -5.10 28.66
CA LEU A 314 3.30 -5.01 27.60
C LEU A 314 2.40 -6.24 27.52
N HIS A 315 2.66 -7.31 28.27
CA HIS A 315 1.71 -8.41 28.39
C HIS A 315 0.51 -7.87 29.16
N PRO A 316 -0.66 -7.61 28.54
CA PRO A 316 -1.84 -7.40 29.36
C PRO A 316 -1.99 -8.70 30.11
N ASN A 317 -2.04 -8.66 31.44
CA ASN A 317 -2.48 -9.83 32.16
C ASN A 317 -3.87 -10.13 31.59
N ALA A 318 -4.13 -11.35 31.07
CA ALA A 318 -5.45 -11.68 30.54
C ALA A 318 -6.55 -11.35 31.57
N GLN A 319 -6.17 -11.42 32.86
CA GLN A 319 -6.96 -10.95 33.99
C GLN A 319 -7.34 -9.46 33.93
N ASP A 320 -6.42 -8.55 33.57
CA ASP A 320 -6.69 -7.11 33.41
C ASP A 320 -7.70 -6.87 32.28
N PHE A 321 -7.60 -7.63 31.18
CA PHE A 321 -8.57 -7.58 30.09
C PHE A 321 -9.97 -7.99 30.59
N PHE A 322 -10.08 -9.12 31.31
CA PHE A 322 -11.35 -9.59 31.87
C PHE A 322 -11.93 -8.62 32.90
N GLU A 323 -11.09 -8.02 33.75
CA GLU A 323 -11.51 -7.02 34.74
C GLU A 323 -12.01 -5.73 34.08
N ASN A 324 -11.29 -5.22 33.08
CA ASN A 324 -11.70 -4.03 32.33
C ASN A 324 -12.99 -4.27 31.55
N GLN A 325 -13.16 -5.44 30.96
CA GLN A 325 -14.38 -5.78 30.24
C GLN A 325 -15.57 -5.98 31.20
N SER A 326 -15.34 -6.60 32.36
CA SER A 326 -16.36 -6.72 33.41
C SER A 326 -16.79 -5.36 33.96
N LYS A 327 -15.84 -4.43 34.15
CA LYS A 327 -16.12 -3.03 34.54
C LYS A 327 -16.95 -2.31 33.46
N LYS A 328 -16.57 -2.43 32.19
CA LYS A 328 -17.35 -1.86 31.06
C LYS A 328 -18.77 -2.41 31.03
N ASN A 329 -18.95 -3.71 31.23
CA ASN A 329 -20.27 -4.34 31.28
C ASN A 329 -21.10 -3.87 32.48
N TYR A 330 -20.47 -3.64 33.63
CA TYR A 330 -21.14 -3.08 34.81
C TYR A 330 -21.58 -1.63 34.59
N ILE A 331 -20.73 -0.80 33.97
CA ILE A 331 -21.07 0.59 33.62
C ILE A 331 -22.21 0.63 32.60
N ASN A 332 -22.16 -0.22 31.58
CA ASN A 332 -23.16 -0.28 30.51
C ASN A 332 -24.50 -0.89 30.97
N LYS A 333 -24.55 -1.72 32.02
CA LYS A 333 -25.82 -2.19 32.61
C LYS A 333 -26.67 -1.05 33.19
N ASN A 334 -26.08 0.08 33.54
CA ASN A 334 -26.80 1.25 34.04
C ASN A 334 -27.31 2.18 32.91
N ALA A 335 -27.00 1.86 31.65
CA ALA A 335 -27.40 2.63 30.47
C ALA A 335 -28.19 1.75 29.50
N ASP A 336 -29.53 1.82 29.60
CA ASP A 336 -30.53 1.30 28.65
C ASP A 336 -30.59 -0.23 28.41
N GLU A 337 -31.44 -0.92 29.19
CA GLU A 337 -31.90 -2.29 28.92
C GLU A 337 -32.64 -2.43 27.56
N GLN A 338 -33.10 -1.32 26.96
CA GLN A 338 -33.86 -1.33 25.69
C GLN A 338 -32.99 -1.39 24.41
N LYS A 339 -31.65 -1.26 24.48
CA LYS A 339 -30.76 -1.26 23.29
C LYS A 339 -30.13 -2.62 22.97
N GLN A 340 -30.14 -3.58 23.90
CA GLN A 340 -29.43 -4.86 23.74
C GLN A 340 -30.08 -5.78 22.68
N GLU A 341 -31.38 -5.63 22.39
CA GLU A 341 -32.07 -6.44 21.37
C GLU A 341 -31.66 -6.11 19.91
N LYS A 342 -30.98 -4.98 19.66
CA LYS A 342 -30.52 -4.57 18.32
C LYS A 342 -29.09 -4.96 17.99
N TYR A 343 -28.35 -5.60 18.89
CA TYR A 343 -26.97 -5.95 18.63
C TYR A 343 -26.85 -7.15 17.68
N LEU A 344 -25.95 -7.05 16.71
CA LEU A 344 -25.67 -8.13 15.77
C LEU A 344 -24.82 -9.19 16.48
N LYS A 345 -25.33 -10.42 16.55
CA LYS A 345 -24.65 -11.53 17.23
C LYS A 345 -23.46 -12.05 16.41
N LEU A 346 -22.31 -12.21 17.06
CA LEU A 346 -21.08 -12.75 16.46
C LEU A 346 -20.76 -14.14 17.03
N ASP A 347 -19.74 -14.80 16.49
CA ASP A 347 -19.20 -16.07 17.03
C ASP A 347 -18.69 -15.93 18.48
N LEU A 348 -18.22 -14.73 18.83
CA LEU A 348 -17.86 -14.34 20.19
C LEU A 348 -18.33 -12.91 20.45
N GLY A 349 -19.34 -12.75 21.32
CA GLY A 349 -19.92 -11.46 21.68
C GLY A 349 -20.91 -10.91 20.63
N SER A 350 -21.07 -9.60 20.58
CA SER A 350 -22.03 -8.91 19.71
C SER A 350 -21.52 -7.53 19.29
N CYS A 351 -21.82 -7.15 18.05
CA CYS A 351 -21.51 -5.83 17.51
C CYS A 351 -22.65 -4.86 17.84
N MET A 352 -22.30 -3.71 18.39
CA MET A 352 -23.23 -2.61 18.70
C MET A 352 -23.61 -1.77 17.47
N ASP A 353 -22.96 -2.02 16.34
CA ASP A 353 -23.18 -1.30 15.07
C ASP A 353 -23.72 -2.26 14.00
N GLU A 354 -24.89 -1.96 13.45
CA GLU A 354 -25.54 -2.74 12.40
C GLU A 354 -24.75 -2.72 11.08
N THR A 355 -23.94 -1.68 10.84
CA THR A 355 -23.16 -1.51 9.61
C THR A 355 -21.82 -2.24 9.62
N MET A 356 -21.39 -2.75 10.78
CA MET A 356 -20.12 -3.46 11.01
C MET A 356 -18.90 -2.80 10.32
N PRO A 357 -18.58 -1.52 10.59
CA PRO A 357 -17.46 -0.82 9.94
C PRO A 357 -16.14 -1.17 10.66
N CYS A 358 -15.76 -2.44 10.66
CA CYS A 358 -14.61 -2.94 11.40
C CYS A 358 -13.29 -2.53 10.74
N PRO A 359 -12.39 -1.81 11.44
CA PRO A 359 -11.12 -1.35 10.86
C PRO A 359 -10.09 -2.46 10.62
N SER A 360 -10.24 -3.63 11.26
CA SER A 360 -9.40 -4.80 11.03
C SER A 360 -10.19 -6.08 11.37
N PHE A 361 -10.62 -6.81 10.35
CA PHE A 361 -11.15 -8.16 10.54
C PHE A 361 -9.96 -9.14 10.38
N ASN A 362 -9.59 -9.82 11.47
CA ASN A 362 -8.55 -10.84 11.43
C ASN A 362 -9.18 -12.17 11.85
N TRP A 363 -9.33 -13.06 10.87
CA TRP A 363 -9.98 -14.37 11.00
C TRP A 363 -9.23 -15.35 11.91
N LYS A 364 -7.99 -15.04 12.31
CA LYS A 364 -7.20 -15.88 13.20
C LYS A 364 -7.68 -15.87 14.65
N HIS A 365 -8.53 -14.92 15.03
CA HIS A 365 -9.05 -14.82 16.38
C HIS A 365 -10.57 -14.63 16.39
N ARG A 366 -11.23 -15.21 17.39
CA ARG A 366 -12.70 -15.37 17.41
C ARG A 366 -13.44 -14.08 17.80
N GLY A 367 -12.77 -13.17 18.48
CA GLY A 367 -13.36 -11.93 19.01
C GLY A 367 -12.80 -10.67 18.36
N CYS A 368 -13.57 -9.60 18.36
CA CYS A 368 -13.13 -8.28 17.92
C CYS A 368 -12.52 -7.49 19.10
N TYR A 369 -11.50 -8.04 19.75
CA TYR A 369 -10.98 -7.61 21.06
C TYR A 369 -10.58 -6.12 21.15
N PHE A 370 -10.18 -5.51 20.04
CA PHE A 370 -9.74 -4.11 19.96
C PHE A 370 -10.76 -3.20 19.25
N CYS A 371 -11.93 -3.71 18.89
CA CYS A 371 -12.97 -2.94 18.23
C CYS A 371 -13.80 -2.15 19.25
N LYS A 372 -14.01 -0.85 18.98
CA LYS A 372 -14.84 0.02 19.83
C LYS A 372 -16.32 -0.36 19.84
N HIS A 373 -16.80 -1.04 18.80
CA HIS A 373 -18.20 -1.46 18.64
C HIS A 373 -18.45 -2.88 19.18
N TRP A 374 -17.44 -3.58 19.68
CA TRP A 374 -17.59 -4.94 20.16
C TRP A 374 -17.98 -4.98 21.64
N SER A 375 -18.96 -5.83 21.96
CA SER A 375 -19.47 -6.07 23.31
C SER A 375 -19.56 -7.56 23.56
N ILE A 376 -19.45 -7.99 24.81
CA ILE A 376 -19.58 -9.41 25.19
C ILE A 376 -20.17 -9.48 26.59
N SER A 377 -21.11 -10.40 26.81
CA SER A 377 -21.77 -10.53 28.12
C SER A 377 -20.84 -11.17 29.17
N ASN A 378 -21.06 -10.89 30.45
CA ASN A 378 -20.28 -11.53 31.53
C ASN A 378 -20.43 -13.05 31.54
N GLN A 379 -21.60 -13.57 31.16
CA GLN A 379 -21.84 -15.00 31.07
C GLN A 379 -20.99 -15.61 29.94
N GLU A 380 -20.98 -15.01 28.75
CA GLU A 380 -20.22 -15.49 27.61
C GLU A 380 -18.70 -15.33 27.80
N ILE A 381 -18.26 -14.28 28.52
CA ILE A 381 -16.86 -14.13 28.96
C ILE A 381 -16.43 -15.34 29.78
N GLU A 382 -17.22 -15.77 30.75
CA GLU A 382 -16.86 -16.89 31.64
C GLU A 382 -16.90 -18.22 30.89
N GLU A 383 -17.94 -18.44 30.07
CA GLU A 383 -18.08 -19.65 29.25
C GLU A 383 -16.93 -19.83 28.25
N LYS A 384 -16.49 -18.74 27.61
CA LYS A 384 -15.45 -18.77 26.57
C LYS A 384 -14.11 -18.24 27.05
N ARG A 385 -13.89 -18.13 28.37
CA ARG A 385 -12.69 -17.54 28.99
C ARG A 385 -11.39 -18.14 28.47
N ASN A 386 -11.33 -19.47 28.36
CA ASN A 386 -10.16 -20.19 27.87
C ASN A 386 -9.86 -19.89 26.39
N HIS A 387 -10.90 -19.73 25.57
CA HIS A 387 -10.77 -19.37 24.16
C HIS A 387 -10.30 -17.92 23.99
N ILE A 388 -10.86 -17.00 24.79
CA ILE A 388 -10.44 -15.59 24.82
C ILE A 388 -8.98 -15.46 25.25
N ALA A 389 -8.59 -16.15 26.32
CA ALA A 389 -7.22 -16.14 26.81
C ALA A 389 -6.24 -16.71 25.76
N SER A 390 -6.62 -17.78 25.08
CA SER A 390 -5.83 -18.36 23.98
C SER A 390 -5.66 -17.39 22.82
N ASP A 391 -6.73 -16.70 22.41
CA ASP A 391 -6.68 -15.75 21.29
C ASP A 391 -5.85 -14.50 21.65
N LEU A 392 -5.99 -13.99 22.88
CA LEU A 392 -5.19 -12.87 23.38
C LEU A 392 -3.70 -13.22 23.48
N ASN A 393 -3.39 -14.45 23.91
CA ASN A 393 -2.02 -14.95 23.93
C ASN A 393 -1.44 -15.09 22.52
N LEU A 394 -2.23 -15.58 21.56
CA LEU A 394 -1.80 -15.65 20.16
C LEU A 394 -1.52 -14.26 19.58
N LEU A 395 -2.44 -13.32 19.78
CA LEU A 395 -2.29 -11.91 19.39
C LEU A 395 -1.06 -11.27 20.03
N TYR A 396 -0.82 -11.56 21.31
CA TYR A 396 0.34 -11.08 22.04
C TYR A 396 1.63 -11.70 21.50
N GLU A 397 1.71 -13.02 21.29
CA GLU A 397 2.90 -13.66 20.72
C GLU A 397 3.15 -13.26 19.26
N GLU A 398 2.11 -13.02 18.46
CA GLU A 398 2.26 -12.43 17.12
C GLU A 398 2.82 -11.01 17.20
N THR A 399 2.30 -10.18 18.12
CA THR A 399 2.76 -8.80 18.32
C THR A 399 4.19 -8.76 18.86
N LYS A 400 4.50 -9.59 19.85
CA LYS A 400 5.83 -9.79 20.43
C LYS A 400 6.79 -10.38 19.41
N GLY A 401 6.34 -11.29 18.55
CA GLY A 401 7.11 -11.83 17.43
C GLY A 401 7.47 -10.73 16.44
N LYS A 402 6.51 -9.87 16.08
CA LYS A 402 6.75 -8.67 15.25
C LYS A 402 7.71 -7.69 15.94
N ILE A 403 7.53 -7.42 17.23
CA ILE A 403 8.42 -6.54 18.01
C ILE A 403 9.82 -7.15 18.11
N LYS A 404 9.95 -8.44 18.45
CA LYS A 404 11.24 -9.14 18.52
C LYS A 404 11.91 -9.25 17.17
N PHE A 405 11.14 -9.43 16.09
CA PHE A 405 11.66 -9.36 14.73
C PHE A 405 12.25 -7.97 14.50
N ILE A 406 11.47 -6.90 14.71
CA ILE A 406 11.93 -5.51 14.68
C ILE A 406 13.19 -5.32 15.55
N GLN A 407 13.24 -5.84 16.79
CA GLN A 407 14.41 -5.75 17.67
C GLN A 407 15.62 -6.56 17.18
N SER A 408 15.42 -7.77 16.68
CA SER A 408 16.48 -8.64 16.16
C SER A 408 17.14 -8.05 14.94
N LEU A 409 16.36 -7.34 14.12
CA LEU A 409 16.85 -6.54 13.01
C LEU A 409 17.79 -5.43 13.51
N PHE A 410 17.42 -4.75 14.60
CA PHE A 410 18.30 -3.76 15.25
C PHE A 410 19.48 -4.36 16.04
N GLN A 411 19.40 -5.61 16.51
CA GLN A 411 20.40 -6.23 17.40
C GLN A 411 21.45 -7.05 16.63
N LEU A 412 21.09 -7.68 15.51
CA LEU A 412 22.03 -8.30 14.55
C LEU A 412 23.06 -7.29 14.00
N GLN A 413 22.78 -5.99 14.08
CA GLN A 413 23.74 -4.94 13.76
C GLN A 413 24.84 -4.72 14.80
N PHE A 414 24.67 -5.07 16.10
CA PHE A 414 25.74 -4.88 17.10
C PHE A 414 26.81 -5.97 17.03
N GLU A 415 26.44 -7.19 16.65
CA GLU A 415 27.39 -8.30 16.48
C GLU A 415 28.11 -8.22 15.13
N ASN A 416 27.40 -7.80 14.07
CA ASN A 416 28.03 -7.60 12.75
C ASN A 416 28.91 -6.33 12.69
N SER A 417 28.62 -5.28 13.47
CA SER A 417 29.53 -4.11 13.54
C SER A 417 30.83 -4.41 14.28
N GLN A 418 30.87 -5.34 15.25
CA GLN A 418 32.12 -5.83 15.82
C GLN A 418 32.94 -6.67 14.82
N ASN A 419 32.27 -7.48 13.98
CA ASN A 419 32.96 -8.26 12.95
C ASN A 419 33.43 -7.42 11.76
N VAL A 420 32.72 -6.35 11.39
CA VAL A 420 33.18 -5.41 10.36
C VAL A 420 34.37 -4.60 10.89
N ILE A 421 34.38 -4.14 12.15
CA ILE A 421 35.51 -3.41 12.73
C ILE A 421 36.81 -4.25 12.78
N ASN A 422 36.71 -5.58 12.96
CA ASN A 422 37.89 -6.45 12.94
C ASN A 422 38.45 -6.68 11.54
N HIS A 423 37.60 -6.73 10.51
CA HIS A 423 38.05 -6.84 9.12
C HIS A 423 38.54 -5.49 8.54
N THR A 424 38.00 -4.35 8.99
CA THR A 424 38.54 -3.04 8.56
C THR A 424 39.85 -2.66 9.27
N LYS A 425 40.19 -3.29 10.41
CA LYS A 425 41.48 -3.07 11.09
C LYS A 425 42.62 -3.94 10.54
N GLN A 426 42.35 -5.04 9.83
CA GLN A 426 43.41 -5.80 9.16
C GLN A 426 43.82 -5.16 7.82
N ASP A 427 42.88 -4.56 7.08
CA ASP A 427 43.16 -3.95 5.77
C ASP A 427 43.75 -2.53 5.83
N LEU A 428 43.82 -1.91 7.02
CA LEU A 428 44.45 -0.59 7.23
C LEU A 428 45.83 -0.68 7.90
N SER A 429 46.40 -1.87 8.03
CA SER A 429 47.77 -2.08 8.52
C SER A 429 48.75 -2.61 7.46
N SER A 430 48.29 -2.82 6.22
CA SER A 430 49.06 -3.39 5.12
C SER A 430 49.39 -2.43 3.96
N THR A 431 48.99 -1.15 4.01
CA THR A 431 49.32 -0.16 2.96
C THR A 431 50.13 1.05 3.44
N SER A 432 50.91 0.89 4.50
CA SER A 432 51.95 1.86 4.88
C SER A 432 53.30 1.14 5.02
N LYS A 433 53.85 0.72 3.89
CA LYS A 433 55.26 0.43 3.63
C LYS A 433 55.43 0.21 2.12
N GLU A 434 55.62 1.31 1.39
CA GLU A 434 56.64 1.53 0.34
C GLU A 434 56.42 2.88 -0.32
#